data_AF-A0A1I2VR28-F1
#
_entry.id   AF-A0A1I2VR28-F1
#
_cell.length_a   1.000
_cell.length_b   1.000
_cell.length_c   1.000
_cell.angle_alpha   90.00
_cell.angle_beta   90.00
_cell.angle_gamma   90.00
#
_symmetry.space_group_name_H-M   'P 1'
#
loop_
_entity.id
_entity.type
_entity.pdbx_description
1 polymer ?
#
loop_
_entity_poly.entity_id
_entity_poly.type
_entity_poly.pdbx_seq_one_letter_code
_entity_poly.pdbx_strand_id
1 'polypeptide(L)'
;MGLWPLSRSNKNNMKPVIALVGRPNVGKSTLFNRLTRSRDALVADLPGLTRDRHYGEGRVGNRPFLVIDTGGFEPVAKEGIMFQMALQTKQAVAEADVVVFLVDGRQGMTPHDKTITDFLRKSGRPVLLVVNKAEGMRYTAAVSDFYELGLGDPYAISGAHGDGVHDLVAEALDKAFASRPADEEELLPQERGVKIALVGRPNVGKSTLINTLVGEERVIAFDMPGTTRDSIEIPFEREGKQYTLIDTAGIRRRGKVFEAIEKFSVVKTLQSISEANVVILMLDAQQDISEQDAHIAGFILETGRALVVAVNKWDGLQSDDRDQVKMDMDRKLDFLSFANTHFISALRGTGIGPLMKSVNGAYAAATADLPTPKLTRALQEALEKQEPKRKAGVRPKMRYAHQGGQNPPIIVIHGNSLDAVSEPYKRYLEKHFRDSFKLVGTPLRIELRNGKNPFDKREGK
;
A
#
# COMPACT_ATOMS: atom_id res chain seq x y z
N MET A 1 29.46 36.32 9.20
CA MET A 1 29.73 35.13 8.36
C MET A 1 29.41 33.90 9.18
N GLY A 2 28.17 33.45 9.16
CA GLY A 2 27.74 32.20 9.79
C GLY A 2 27.13 31.33 8.72
N LEU A 3 27.86 30.27 8.33
CA LEU A 3 27.39 29.24 7.41
C LEU A 3 26.34 28.40 8.15
N TRP A 4 25.06 28.57 7.81
CA TRP A 4 24.00 27.66 8.26
C TRP A 4 24.06 26.36 7.45
N PRO A 5 23.93 25.16 8.05
CA PRO A 5 23.99 23.92 7.28
C PRO A 5 22.75 23.79 6.37
N LEU A 6 22.99 23.39 5.13
CA LEU A 6 21.97 23.01 4.15
C LEU A 6 21.15 21.82 4.68
N SER A 7 19.88 22.05 4.99
CA SER A 7 18.91 20.98 5.32
C SER A 7 18.68 20.07 4.10
N ARG A 8 18.76 18.75 4.31
CA ARG A 8 18.73 17.71 3.27
C ARG A 8 17.53 16.77 3.47
N SER A 9 16.63 16.76 2.47
CA SER A 9 15.79 15.64 2.02
C SER A 9 15.05 14.77 3.07
N ASN A 10 13.73 14.95 3.10
CA ASN A 10 12.70 14.22 3.85
C ASN A 10 12.47 12.74 3.42
N LYS A 11 13.48 11.86 3.54
CA LYS A 11 13.35 10.40 3.28
C LYS A 11 12.69 9.61 4.43
N ASN A 12 12.39 10.27 5.55
CA ASN A 12 12.01 9.57 6.78
C ASN A 12 10.58 9.04 6.79
N ASN A 13 9.67 9.60 5.97
CA ASN A 13 8.25 9.26 6.04
C ASN A 13 7.82 8.10 5.11
N MET A 14 8.67 7.68 4.16
CA MET A 14 8.31 6.64 3.19
C MET A 14 8.57 5.23 3.69
N LYS A 15 7.57 4.35 3.55
CA LYS A 15 7.69 2.93 3.93
C LYS A 15 8.87 2.29 3.17
N PRO A 16 9.79 1.60 3.88
CA PRO A 16 10.87 0.88 3.24
C PRO A 16 10.38 -0.13 2.21
N VAL A 17 11.14 -0.29 1.13
CA VAL A 17 10.81 -1.22 0.04
C VAL A 17 11.79 -2.40 0.03
N ILE A 18 11.25 -3.60 0.13
CA ILE A 18 11.99 -4.86 0.12
C ILE A 18 11.71 -5.59 -1.19
N ALA A 19 12.73 -5.84 -2.02
CA ALA A 19 12.57 -6.68 -3.22
C ALA A 19 13.03 -8.12 -2.94
N LEU A 20 12.15 -9.09 -3.22
CA LEU A 20 12.51 -10.51 -3.21
C LEU A 20 13.05 -10.90 -4.58
N VAL A 21 14.31 -11.33 -4.64
CA VAL A 21 15.01 -11.69 -5.87
C VAL A 21 15.56 -13.11 -5.75
N GLY A 22 15.61 -13.84 -6.87
CA GLY A 22 16.14 -15.20 -6.90
C GLY A 22 15.63 -15.98 -8.11
N ARG A 23 16.29 -17.09 -8.42
CA ARG A 23 15.89 -17.97 -9.52
C ARG A 23 14.48 -18.56 -9.30
N PRO A 24 13.82 -19.13 -10.33
CA PRO A 24 12.54 -19.82 -10.14
C PRO A 24 12.57 -20.88 -9.02
N ASN A 25 11.44 -21.09 -8.36
CA ASN A 25 11.21 -22.17 -7.38
C ASN A 25 12.02 -22.15 -6.07
N VAL A 26 12.80 -21.09 -5.78
CA VAL A 26 13.47 -20.92 -4.47
C VAL A 26 12.53 -20.55 -3.32
N GLY A 27 11.24 -20.33 -3.61
CA GLY A 27 10.22 -20.01 -2.60
C GLY A 27 9.98 -18.51 -2.35
N LYS A 28 10.27 -17.64 -3.34
CA LYS A 28 9.98 -16.19 -3.27
C LYS A 28 8.51 -15.92 -2.96
N SER A 29 7.59 -16.49 -3.73
CA SER A 29 6.15 -16.29 -3.51
C SER A 29 5.66 -16.91 -2.19
N THR A 30 6.32 -17.94 -1.67
CA THR A 30 6.05 -18.49 -0.32
C THR A 30 6.44 -17.49 0.75
N LEU A 31 7.64 -16.90 0.65
CA LEU A 31 8.11 -15.87 1.57
C LEU A 31 7.25 -14.60 1.44
N PHE A 32 6.97 -14.13 0.22
CA PHE A 32 6.08 -13.00 -0.05
C PHE A 32 4.75 -13.18 0.67
N ASN A 33 4.05 -14.29 0.42
CA ASN A 33 2.79 -14.60 1.10
C ASN A 33 2.93 -14.61 2.62
N ARG A 34 4.03 -15.08 3.18
CA ARG A 34 4.24 -15.04 4.63
C ARG A 34 4.43 -13.62 5.16
N LEU A 35 5.20 -12.81 4.46
CA LEU A 35 5.45 -11.40 4.79
C LEU A 35 4.16 -10.57 4.69
N THR A 36 3.27 -10.95 3.76
CA THR A 36 2.04 -10.22 3.46
C THR A 36 0.78 -10.80 4.13
N ARG A 37 0.84 -12.00 4.73
CA ARG A 37 -0.27 -12.66 5.46
C ARG A 37 -0.17 -12.58 6.99
N SER A 38 0.65 -11.69 7.56
CA SER A 38 0.47 -11.34 8.97
C SER A 38 -0.95 -10.78 9.17
N ARG A 39 -1.54 -10.88 10.37
CA ARG A 39 -2.94 -10.43 10.62
C ARG A 39 -3.20 -8.97 10.20
N ASP A 40 -2.15 -8.17 10.05
CA ASP A 40 -2.17 -6.74 9.71
C ASP A 40 -1.58 -6.43 8.32
N ALA A 41 -1.10 -7.43 7.60
CA ALA A 41 -0.42 -7.27 6.31
C ALA A 41 -1.42 -7.38 5.14
N LEU A 42 -1.15 -6.66 4.07
CA LEU A 42 -2.06 -6.45 2.94
C LEU A 42 -1.42 -6.94 1.65
N VAL A 43 -2.18 -7.64 0.82
CA VAL A 43 -1.67 -8.23 -0.42
C VAL A 43 -2.53 -7.74 -1.58
N ALA A 44 -1.99 -6.85 -2.40
CA ALA A 44 -2.64 -6.51 -3.66
C ALA A 44 -1.98 -7.27 -4.79
N ASP A 45 -2.79 -8.08 -5.47
CA ASP A 45 -2.47 -8.47 -6.82
C ASP A 45 -2.75 -7.24 -7.71
N LEU A 46 -1.70 -6.63 -8.28
CA LEU A 46 -1.82 -5.50 -9.21
C LEU A 46 -1.58 -5.94 -10.68
N PRO A 47 -2.51 -6.65 -11.35
CA PRO A 47 -2.39 -6.90 -12.79
C PRO A 47 -2.43 -5.60 -13.63
N GLY A 48 -1.83 -5.62 -14.81
CA GLY A 48 -1.90 -4.50 -15.78
C GLY A 48 -0.78 -3.45 -15.70
N LEU A 49 0.14 -3.53 -14.74
CA LEU A 49 1.36 -2.70 -14.68
C LEU A 49 2.66 -3.49 -14.90
N THR A 50 2.59 -4.49 -15.79
CA THR A 50 3.51 -5.64 -16.00
C THR A 50 2.99 -6.88 -15.27
N ARG A 51 2.65 -7.91 -16.04
CA ARG A 51 1.82 -9.07 -15.73
C ARG A 51 2.31 -9.99 -14.58
N ASP A 52 3.46 -9.71 -13.97
CA ASP A 52 4.21 -10.69 -13.17
C ASP A 52 4.72 -10.19 -11.79
N ARG A 53 4.27 -9.02 -11.30
CA ARG A 53 4.72 -8.47 -10.00
C ARG A 53 3.60 -8.46 -8.97
N HIS A 54 3.82 -9.15 -7.85
CA HIS A 54 2.98 -9.06 -6.66
C HIS A 54 3.55 -7.99 -5.72
N TYR A 55 2.68 -7.11 -5.24
CA TYR A 55 3.04 -6.08 -4.27
C TYR A 55 2.25 -6.31 -3.00
N GLY A 56 2.90 -6.17 -1.86
CA GLY A 56 2.21 -6.30 -0.59
C GLY A 56 2.81 -5.38 0.45
N GLU A 57 2.00 -5.08 1.45
CA GLU A 57 2.42 -4.42 2.66
C GLU A 57 2.63 -5.46 3.74
N GLY A 58 3.82 -5.48 4.33
CA GLY A 58 4.15 -6.29 5.49
C GLY A 58 4.42 -5.42 6.71
N ARG A 59 4.47 -6.04 7.89
CA ARG A 59 4.80 -5.35 9.14
C ARG A 59 5.60 -6.24 10.08
N VAL A 60 6.64 -5.68 10.70
CA VAL A 60 7.36 -6.31 11.82
C VAL A 60 7.32 -5.37 13.02
N GLY A 61 6.68 -5.82 14.10
CA GLY A 61 6.36 -4.95 15.24
C GLY A 61 5.54 -3.74 14.81
N ASN A 62 6.06 -2.53 15.05
CA ASN A 62 5.44 -1.28 14.62
C ASN A 62 6.02 -0.70 13.32
N ARG A 63 6.86 -1.47 12.59
CA ARG A 63 7.56 -1.00 11.39
C ARG A 63 6.91 -1.57 10.12
N PRO A 64 6.08 -0.79 9.39
CA PRO A 64 5.48 -1.22 8.13
C PRO A 64 6.50 -1.13 6.98
N PHE A 65 6.35 -1.99 5.97
CA PHE A 65 7.18 -1.98 4.77
C PHE A 65 6.40 -2.49 3.55
N LEU A 66 6.88 -2.13 2.36
CA LEU A 66 6.40 -2.70 1.11
C LEU A 66 7.33 -3.84 0.69
N VAL A 67 6.75 -4.93 0.20
CA VAL A 67 7.48 -6.05 -0.37
C VAL A 67 7.05 -6.27 -1.83
N ILE A 68 8.04 -6.55 -2.68
CA ILE A 68 7.85 -6.79 -4.10
C ILE A 68 8.34 -8.21 -4.41
N ASP A 69 7.46 -9.08 -4.92
CA ASP A 69 7.88 -10.35 -5.51
C ASP A 69 8.31 -10.09 -6.95
N THR A 70 9.62 -10.16 -7.20
CA THR A 70 10.13 -10.21 -8.57
C THR A 70 9.99 -11.67 -9.00
N GLY A 71 9.35 -11.95 -10.15
CA GLY A 71 9.25 -13.33 -10.66
C GLY A 71 10.61 -14.06 -10.74
N GLY A 72 10.63 -15.32 -11.16
CA GLY A 72 11.89 -16.06 -11.35
C GLY A 72 12.90 -15.29 -12.22
N PHE A 73 14.04 -14.88 -11.65
CA PHE A 73 15.05 -14.16 -12.41
C PHE A 73 15.90 -15.13 -13.24
N GLU A 74 15.79 -15.01 -14.57
CA GLU A 74 16.64 -15.73 -15.53
C GLU A 74 17.46 -14.74 -16.38
N PRO A 75 18.76 -14.56 -16.09
CA PRO A 75 19.59 -13.53 -16.71
C PRO A 75 20.06 -13.82 -18.15
N VAL A 76 19.75 -14.99 -18.72
CA VAL A 76 20.36 -15.49 -19.97
C VAL A 76 19.48 -15.27 -21.21
N ALA A 77 18.22 -14.86 -21.04
CA ALA A 77 17.30 -14.72 -22.16
C ALA A 77 17.53 -13.40 -22.92
N LYS A 78 17.82 -13.49 -24.22
CA LYS A 78 18.04 -12.33 -25.11
C LYS A 78 16.76 -11.84 -25.80
N GLU A 79 15.73 -12.68 -25.90
CA GLU A 79 14.40 -12.36 -26.46
C GLU A 79 13.30 -13.15 -25.73
N GLY A 80 12.03 -12.77 -25.92
CA GLY A 80 10.87 -13.47 -25.36
C GLY A 80 10.50 -13.07 -23.92
N ILE A 81 9.59 -13.85 -23.30
CA ILE A 81 9.02 -13.59 -21.96
C ILE A 81 10.12 -13.46 -20.90
N MET A 82 11.19 -14.25 -21.01
CA MET A 82 12.28 -14.29 -20.04
C MET A 82 13.19 -13.04 -20.07
N PHE A 83 13.36 -12.39 -21.22
CA PHE A 83 14.07 -11.09 -21.31
C PHE A 83 13.27 -9.97 -20.62
N GLN A 84 11.94 -10.00 -20.74
CA GLN A 84 11.05 -9.05 -20.05
C GLN A 84 11.12 -9.24 -18.52
N MET A 85 11.18 -10.48 -18.02
CA MET A 85 11.36 -10.77 -16.58
C MET A 85 12.68 -10.24 -16.01
N ALA A 86 13.77 -10.31 -16.79
CA ALA A 86 15.06 -9.75 -16.40
C ALA A 86 15.03 -8.21 -16.31
N LEU A 87 14.37 -7.54 -17.25
CA LEU A 87 14.21 -6.07 -17.24
C LEU A 87 13.34 -5.60 -16.04
N GLN A 88 12.33 -6.37 -15.70
CA GLN A 88 11.44 -6.09 -14.56
C GLN A 88 12.14 -6.27 -13.21
N THR A 89 12.93 -7.33 -13.03
CA THR A 89 13.70 -7.55 -11.80
C THR A 89 14.74 -6.45 -11.60
N LYS A 90 15.38 -5.99 -12.69
CA LYS A 90 16.27 -4.83 -12.66
C LYS A 90 15.56 -3.58 -12.13
N GLN A 91 14.35 -3.34 -12.58
CA GLN A 91 13.55 -2.21 -12.14
C GLN A 91 13.16 -2.33 -10.66
N ALA A 92 12.71 -3.50 -10.21
CA ALA A 92 12.35 -3.72 -8.81
C ALA A 92 13.55 -3.58 -7.86
N VAL A 93 14.72 -4.08 -8.25
CA VAL A 93 15.98 -3.87 -7.52
C VAL A 93 16.36 -2.40 -7.50
N ALA A 94 16.20 -1.69 -8.62
CA ALA A 94 16.47 -0.25 -8.67
C ALA A 94 15.51 0.59 -7.82
N GLU A 95 14.31 0.09 -7.53
CA GLU A 95 13.29 0.78 -6.71
C GLU A 95 13.32 0.37 -5.23
N ALA A 96 13.98 -0.74 -4.87
CA ALA A 96 14.03 -1.26 -3.50
C ALA A 96 15.10 -0.61 -2.63
N ASP A 97 14.78 -0.37 -1.35
CA ASP A 97 15.74 0.09 -0.34
C ASP A 97 16.69 -1.03 0.08
N VAL A 98 16.18 -2.27 0.11
CA VAL A 98 16.95 -3.49 0.40
C VAL A 98 16.49 -4.64 -0.48
N VAL A 99 17.44 -5.46 -0.91
CA VAL A 99 17.18 -6.67 -1.71
C VAL A 99 17.37 -7.90 -0.84
N VAL A 100 16.36 -8.76 -0.81
CA VAL A 100 16.45 -10.11 -0.21
C VAL A 100 16.68 -11.09 -1.35
N PHE A 101 17.89 -11.63 -1.44
CA PHE A 101 18.27 -12.60 -2.46
C PHE A 101 18.09 -14.03 -1.93
N LEU A 102 17.06 -14.71 -2.42
CA LEU A 102 16.70 -16.06 -2.02
C LEU A 102 17.40 -17.11 -2.90
N VAL A 103 18.00 -18.08 -2.22
CA VAL A 103 18.53 -19.33 -2.77
C VAL A 103 17.87 -20.53 -2.08
N ASP A 104 17.98 -21.72 -2.68
CA ASP A 104 17.36 -22.94 -2.16
C ASP A 104 18.40 -23.82 -1.45
N GLY A 105 18.30 -23.94 -0.13
CA GLY A 105 19.24 -24.72 0.69
C GLY A 105 19.22 -26.22 0.42
N ARG A 106 18.15 -26.76 -0.17
CA ARG A 106 18.06 -28.19 -0.50
C ARG A 106 18.70 -28.52 -1.85
N GLN A 107 18.68 -27.57 -2.77
CA GLN A 107 19.27 -27.73 -4.10
C GLN A 107 20.73 -27.28 -4.14
N GLY A 108 21.18 -26.50 -3.15
CA GLY A 108 22.52 -25.93 -3.12
C GLY A 108 22.70 -24.79 -4.14
N MET A 109 23.95 -24.33 -4.26
CA MET A 109 24.30 -23.22 -5.14
C MET A 109 24.27 -23.64 -6.61
N THR A 110 23.70 -22.79 -7.47
CA THR A 110 23.65 -23.00 -8.92
C THR A 110 24.39 -21.89 -9.69
N PRO A 111 24.79 -22.11 -10.97
CA PRO A 111 25.37 -21.05 -11.81
C PRO A 111 24.44 -19.84 -12.01
N HIS A 112 23.12 -20.04 -11.93
CA HIS A 112 22.15 -18.95 -11.99
C HIS A 112 22.28 -18.01 -10.79
N ASP A 113 22.53 -18.57 -9.59
CA ASP A 113 22.70 -17.79 -8.36
C ASP A 113 23.96 -16.91 -8.43
N LYS A 114 25.03 -17.39 -9.05
CA LYS A 114 26.24 -16.59 -9.33
C LYS A 114 25.96 -15.44 -10.30
N THR A 115 25.18 -15.68 -11.35
CA THR A 115 24.82 -14.64 -12.32
C THR A 115 23.92 -13.57 -11.69
N ILE A 116 22.97 -13.96 -10.83
CA ILE A 116 22.16 -13.03 -10.03
C ILE A 116 23.05 -12.21 -9.11
N THR A 117 23.99 -12.85 -8.42
CA THR A 117 24.93 -12.21 -7.50
C THR A 117 25.74 -11.10 -8.19
N ASP A 118 26.30 -11.39 -9.38
CA ASP A 118 27.07 -10.40 -10.15
C ASP A 118 26.22 -9.21 -10.58
N PHE A 119 24.94 -9.44 -10.89
CA PHE A 119 24.00 -8.37 -11.17
C PHE A 119 23.70 -7.53 -9.91
N LEU A 120 23.40 -8.18 -8.78
CA LEU A 120 23.04 -7.51 -7.53
C LEU A 120 24.21 -6.68 -6.96
N ARG A 121 25.45 -7.15 -7.07
CA ARG A 121 26.65 -6.38 -6.68
C ARG A 121 26.76 -5.05 -7.43
N LYS A 122 26.38 -5.03 -8.70
CA LYS A 122 26.40 -3.81 -9.54
C LYS A 122 25.23 -2.87 -9.26
N SER A 123 24.21 -3.31 -8.54
CA SER A 123 23.02 -2.50 -8.25
C SER A 123 23.26 -1.39 -7.23
N GLY A 124 24.29 -1.51 -6.39
CA GLY A 124 24.58 -0.57 -5.29
C GLY A 124 23.56 -0.61 -4.14
N ARG A 125 22.60 -1.53 -4.16
CA ARG A 125 21.62 -1.73 -3.09
C ARG A 125 22.16 -2.68 -2.01
N PRO A 126 21.82 -2.48 -0.73
CA PRO A 126 22.05 -3.48 0.31
C PRO A 126 21.38 -4.82 -0.07
N VAL A 127 22.14 -5.90 -0.02
CA VAL A 127 21.66 -7.26 -0.35
C VAL A 127 21.77 -8.15 0.90
N LEU A 128 20.70 -8.85 1.22
CA LEU A 128 20.66 -9.91 2.22
C LEU A 128 20.57 -11.26 1.50
N LEU A 129 21.58 -12.11 1.67
CA LEU A 129 21.58 -13.46 1.13
C LEU A 129 20.79 -14.39 2.06
N VAL A 130 19.79 -15.06 1.50
CA VAL A 130 18.82 -15.87 2.25
C VAL A 130 18.74 -17.27 1.69
N VAL A 131 19.13 -18.25 2.50
CA VAL A 131 18.99 -19.67 2.20
C VAL A 131 17.62 -20.14 2.69
N ASN A 132 16.68 -20.28 1.77
CA ASN A 132 15.33 -20.75 2.06
C ASN A 132 15.25 -22.28 2.03
N LYS A 133 14.19 -22.85 2.60
CA LYS A 133 13.94 -24.30 2.73
C LYS A 133 14.92 -25.03 3.67
N ALA A 134 15.46 -24.31 4.66
CA ALA A 134 16.43 -24.82 5.62
C ALA A 134 15.81 -25.65 6.76
N GLU A 135 14.49 -25.91 6.74
CA GLU A 135 13.84 -26.71 7.78
C GLU A 135 14.47 -28.10 7.94
N GLY A 136 14.76 -28.46 9.20
CA GLY A 136 15.38 -29.74 9.56
C GLY A 136 16.87 -29.86 9.22
N MET A 137 17.49 -28.83 8.64
CA MET A 137 18.93 -28.84 8.32
C MET A 137 19.75 -28.25 9.48
N ARG A 138 20.98 -28.73 9.65
CA ARG A 138 21.96 -28.03 10.51
C ARG A 138 22.38 -26.74 9.81
N TYR A 139 22.47 -25.64 10.55
CA TYR A 139 22.81 -24.31 10.00
C TYR A 139 24.04 -24.36 9.08
N THR A 140 25.15 -24.93 9.56
CA THR A 140 26.40 -25.05 8.79
C THR A 140 26.21 -25.79 7.47
N ALA A 141 25.45 -26.88 7.46
CA ALA A 141 25.17 -27.65 6.25
C ALA A 141 24.30 -26.88 5.25
N ALA A 142 23.39 -26.02 5.73
CA ALA A 142 22.51 -25.23 4.87
C ALA A 142 23.24 -24.06 4.19
N VAL A 143 24.20 -23.42 4.87
CA VAL A 143 24.79 -22.15 4.40
C VAL A 143 26.16 -22.28 3.74
N SER A 144 26.89 -23.39 3.95
CA SER A 144 28.32 -23.51 3.57
C SER A 144 28.59 -23.15 2.10
N ASP A 145 27.82 -23.74 1.17
CA ASP A 145 28.01 -23.55 -0.27
C ASP A 145 27.77 -22.09 -0.72
N PHE A 146 27.00 -21.33 0.06
CA PHE A 146 26.55 -19.99 -0.32
C PHE A 146 27.51 -18.88 0.13
N TYR A 147 28.48 -19.18 1.00
CA TYR A 147 29.56 -18.24 1.33
C TYR A 147 30.40 -17.89 0.09
N GLU A 148 30.50 -18.80 -0.89
CA GLU A 148 31.20 -18.57 -2.16
C GLU A 148 30.60 -17.40 -2.97
N LEU A 149 29.33 -17.07 -2.74
CA LEU A 149 28.68 -15.93 -3.38
C LEU A 149 29.23 -14.60 -2.85
N GLY A 150 29.91 -14.58 -1.71
CA GLY A 150 30.57 -13.39 -1.16
C GLY A 150 29.63 -12.21 -0.99
N LEU A 151 28.46 -12.45 -0.39
CA LEU A 151 27.44 -11.45 -0.07
C LEU A 151 27.26 -11.26 1.45
N GLY A 152 28.25 -11.68 2.25
CA GLY A 152 28.18 -11.71 3.71
C GLY A 152 27.60 -13.02 4.24
N ASP A 153 27.22 -13.02 5.52
CA ASP A 153 26.71 -14.20 6.21
C ASP A 153 25.29 -14.56 5.74
N PRO A 154 25.05 -15.79 5.24
CA PRO A 154 23.73 -16.18 4.77
C PRO A 154 22.73 -16.38 5.92
N TYR A 155 21.51 -15.87 5.74
CA TYR A 155 20.38 -16.10 6.64
C TYR A 155 19.67 -17.40 6.24
N ALA A 156 19.69 -18.41 7.11
CA ALA A 156 18.92 -19.62 6.90
C ALA A 156 17.48 -19.43 7.39
N ILE A 157 16.50 -19.65 6.52
CA ILE A 157 15.08 -19.50 6.85
C ILE A 157 14.25 -20.70 6.36
N SER A 158 13.05 -20.83 6.93
CA SER A 158 11.96 -21.57 6.30
C SER A 158 10.81 -20.62 5.99
N GLY A 159 10.66 -20.22 4.72
CA GLY A 159 9.50 -19.44 4.28
C GLY A 159 8.18 -20.18 4.48
N ALA A 160 8.20 -21.52 4.46
CA ALA A 160 7.02 -22.35 4.66
C ALA A 160 6.59 -22.43 6.13
N HIS A 161 7.53 -22.57 7.06
CA HIS A 161 7.25 -22.72 8.49
C HIS A 161 7.34 -21.41 9.29
N GLY A 162 8.15 -20.47 8.83
CA GLY A 162 8.33 -19.14 9.42
C GLY A 162 9.65 -18.94 10.14
N ASP A 163 10.46 -19.98 10.26
CA ASP A 163 11.74 -19.96 10.97
C ASP A 163 12.69 -18.93 10.36
N GLY A 164 13.28 -18.07 11.20
CA GLY A 164 14.24 -17.03 10.80
C GLY A 164 13.65 -15.86 10.00
N VAL A 165 12.36 -15.89 9.63
CA VAL A 165 11.75 -14.84 8.80
C VAL A 165 11.63 -13.51 9.55
N HIS A 166 11.30 -13.54 10.84
CA HIS A 166 11.19 -12.32 11.64
C HIS A 166 12.52 -11.56 11.72
N ASP A 167 13.60 -12.28 12.03
CA ASP A 167 14.94 -11.70 12.20
C ASP A 167 15.51 -11.20 10.87
N LEU A 168 15.28 -11.95 9.78
CA LEU A 168 15.61 -11.51 8.42
C LEU A 168 14.98 -10.15 8.10
N VAL A 169 13.69 -9.99 8.38
CA VAL A 169 12.98 -8.74 8.05
C VAL A 169 13.42 -7.62 8.98
N ALA A 170 13.64 -7.90 10.26
CA ALA A 170 14.17 -6.91 11.20
C ALA A 170 15.52 -6.34 10.70
N GLU A 171 16.45 -7.20 10.30
CA GLU A 171 17.73 -6.80 9.69
C GLU A 171 17.52 -6.03 8.38
N ALA A 172 16.62 -6.49 7.51
CA ALA A 172 16.33 -5.83 6.24
C ALA A 172 15.86 -4.39 6.46
N LEU A 173 15.00 -4.18 7.46
CA LEU A 173 14.55 -2.85 7.85
C LEU A 173 15.68 -2.04 8.46
N ASP A 174 16.50 -2.62 9.35
CA ASP A 174 17.64 -1.91 9.94
C ASP A 174 18.62 -1.42 8.87
N LYS A 175 18.93 -2.24 7.86
CA LYS A 175 19.73 -1.81 6.70
C LYS A 175 19.04 -0.74 5.87
N ALA A 176 17.73 -0.88 5.63
CA ALA A 176 16.96 0.11 4.88
C ALA A 176 16.93 1.47 5.59
N PHE A 177 16.80 1.49 6.92
CA PHE A 177 16.82 2.72 7.73
C PHE A 177 18.22 3.28 7.93
N ALA A 178 19.26 2.44 8.12
CA ALA A 178 20.64 2.90 8.26
C ALA A 178 21.17 3.63 7.02
N SER A 179 20.61 3.32 5.84
CA SER A 179 20.92 4.03 4.59
C SER A 179 20.19 5.37 4.44
N ARG A 180 19.31 5.73 5.38
CA ARG A 180 18.61 7.02 5.40
C ARG A 180 19.40 8.00 6.27
N PRO A 181 19.54 9.27 5.84
CA PRO A 181 20.13 10.30 6.70
C PRO A 181 19.29 10.40 7.98
N ALA A 182 19.93 10.19 9.13
CA ALA A 182 19.33 10.42 10.43
C ALA A 182 19.36 11.91 10.70
N ASP A 183 18.29 12.62 10.32
CA ASP A 183 17.93 13.94 10.86
C ASP A 183 16.54 14.33 10.34
N GLU A 184 15.56 14.41 11.25
CA GLU A 184 14.47 15.40 11.30
C GLU A 184 13.63 15.09 12.54
N GLU A 185 13.40 16.10 13.39
CA GLU A 185 12.42 16.03 14.47
C GLU A 185 11.06 15.63 13.89
N GLU A 186 10.42 14.61 14.47
CA GLU A 186 9.01 14.31 14.23
C GLU A 186 8.19 15.57 14.60
N LEU A 187 7.92 16.42 13.62
CA LEU A 187 6.87 17.44 13.76
C LEU A 187 5.59 16.72 14.14
N LEU A 188 4.94 17.18 15.21
CA LEU A 188 3.73 16.57 15.76
C LEU A 188 2.68 16.40 14.63
N PRO A 189 1.86 15.32 14.64
CA PRO A 189 0.86 15.05 13.60
C PRO A 189 -0.10 16.21 13.29
N GLN A 190 -0.22 17.17 14.20
CA GLN A 190 -1.07 18.36 14.06
C GLN A 190 -0.53 19.41 13.08
N GLU A 191 0.77 19.39 12.74
CA GLU A 191 1.39 20.46 11.95
C GLU A 191 1.35 20.24 10.43
N ARG A 192 1.05 19.03 9.94
CA ARG A 192 1.20 18.69 8.50
C ARG A 192 -0.09 18.69 7.65
N GLY A 193 -1.24 19.08 8.24
CA GLY A 193 -2.52 19.14 7.53
C GLY A 193 -2.97 17.79 6.95
N VAL A 194 -3.95 17.81 6.04
CA VAL A 194 -4.44 16.57 5.39
C VAL A 194 -3.50 16.16 4.27
N LYS A 195 -2.90 14.97 4.38
CA LYS A 195 -2.06 14.39 3.32
C LYS A 195 -2.92 13.77 2.22
N ILE A 196 -2.74 14.24 0.99
CA ILE A 196 -3.49 13.81 -0.19
C ILE A 196 -2.53 13.22 -1.22
N ALA A 197 -2.82 12.01 -1.71
CA ALA A 197 -2.15 11.45 -2.89
C ALA A 197 -3.08 11.49 -4.10
N LEU A 198 -2.57 11.94 -5.25
CA LEU A 198 -3.27 11.84 -6.52
C LEU A 198 -2.76 10.63 -7.31
N VAL A 199 -3.65 9.69 -7.57
CA VAL A 199 -3.28 8.43 -8.22
C VAL A 199 -4.17 8.19 -9.43
N GLY A 200 -3.61 7.58 -10.47
CA GLY A 200 -4.31 7.20 -11.68
C GLY A 200 -3.34 6.89 -12.80
N ARG A 201 -3.83 6.40 -13.92
CA ARG A 201 -3.00 6.11 -15.09
C ARG A 201 -2.23 7.34 -15.62
N PRO A 202 -1.18 7.14 -16.45
CA PRO A 202 -0.58 8.24 -17.20
C PRO A 202 -1.63 9.02 -18.00
N ASN A 203 -1.42 10.33 -18.16
CA ASN A 203 -2.26 11.20 -19.01
C ASN A 203 -3.73 11.41 -18.62
N VAL A 204 -4.19 10.86 -17.48
CA VAL A 204 -5.54 11.12 -16.93
C VAL A 204 -5.73 12.57 -16.45
N GLY A 205 -4.65 13.36 -16.35
CA GLY A 205 -4.68 14.77 -15.98
C GLY A 205 -4.28 15.10 -14.54
N LYS A 206 -3.52 14.22 -13.87
CA LYS A 206 -2.98 14.44 -12.51
C LYS A 206 -2.24 15.77 -12.36
N SER A 207 -1.25 16.01 -13.22
CA SER A 207 -0.44 17.24 -13.17
C SER A 207 -1.28 18.49 -13.43
N THR A 208 -2.30 18.38 -14.30
CA THR A 208 -3.26 19.47 -14.53
C THR A 208 -4.05 19.75 -13.27
N LEU A 209 -4.60 18.73 -12.60
CA LEU A 209 -5.35 18.92 -11.36
C LEU A 209 -4.50 19.52 -10.25
N ILE A 210 -3.24 19.09 -10.11
CA ILE A 210 -2.34 19.67 -9.11
C ILE A 210 -2.07 21.14 -9.39
N ASN A 211 -1.76 21.50 -10.64
CA ASN A 211 -1.54 22.90 -11.00
C ASN A 211 -2.79 23.76 -10.75
N THR A 212 -3.98 23.22 -11.04
CA THR A 212 -5.23 23.93 -10.77
C THR A 212 -5.50 24.06 -9.27
N LEU A 213 -5.20 23.02 -8.47
CA LEU A 213 -5.31 23.07 -7.02
C LEU A 213 -4.35 24.09 -6.40
N VAL A 214 -3.11 24.16 -6.89
CA VAL A 214 -2.07 25.07 -6.36
C VAL A 214 -2.22 26.49 -6.89
N GLY A 215 -2.68 26.66 -8.13
CA GLY A 215 -2.78 27.95 -8.83
C GLY A 215 -4.11 28.69 -8.68
N GLU A 216 -5.05 28.19 -7.88
CA GLU A 216 -6.25 28.95 -7.54
C GLU A 216 -5.89 30.17 -6.68
N GLU A 217 -6.53 31.33 -6.92
CA GLU A 217 -6.26 32.60 -6.21
C GLU A 217 -6.38 32.50 -4.68
N ARG A 218 -7.00 31.44 -4.16
CA ARG A 218 -7.24 31.17 -2.74
C ARG A 218 -6.25 30.19 -2.14
N VAL A 219 -5.23 29.77 -2.89
CA VAL A 219 -4.27 28.77 -2.46
C VAL A 219 -2.89 29.39 -2.31
N ILE A 220 -2.39 29.35 -1.07
CA ILE A 220 -1.03 29.78 -0.75
C ILE A 220 -0.15 28.54 -0.82
N ALA A 221 0.71 28.48 -1.83
CA ALA A 221 1.78 27.49 -1.89
C ALA A 221 2.96 27.99 -1.03
N PHE A 222 3.52 27.12 -0.20
CA PHE A 222 4.76 27.46 0.50
C PHE A 222 5.95 27.15 -0.41
N ASP A 223 6.63 28.19 -0.88
CA ASP A 223 7.88 28.03 -1.65
C ASP A 223 9.01 27.58 -0.72
N MET A 224 9.35 26.29 -0.74
CA MET A 224 10.61 25.80 -0.19
C MET A 224 11.69 25.78 -1.30
N PRO A 225 12.76 26.61 -1.19
CA PRO A 225 13.85 26.62 -2.15
C PRO A 225 14.68 25.33 -2.06
N GLY A 226 14.87 24.66 -3.20
CA GLY A 226 16.01 23.75 -3.42
C GLY A 226 16.01 22.39 -2.71
N THR A 227 15.26 21.42 -3.22
CA THR A 227 15.62 19.99 -3.10
C THR A 227 15.11 19.23 -4.33
N THR A 228 16.03 18.84 -5.19
CA THR A 228 15.78 17.98 -6.36
C THR A 228 16.51 16.66 -6.15
N ARG A 229 15.78 15.60 -5.73
CA ARG A 229 16.00 14.25 -6.27
C ARG A 229 15.03 13.16 -5.80
N ASP A 230 14.40 13.28 -4.63
CA ASP A 230 13.50 12.26 -4.09
C ASP A 230 12.18 12.92 -3.57
N SER A 231 11.07 12.18 -3.61
CA SER A 231 9.65 12.57 -3.37
C SER A 231 9.38 13.98 -2.81
N ILE A 232 8.75 14.84 -3.62
CA ILE A 232 8.43 16.23 -3.26
C ILE A 232 6.99 16.30 -2.72
N GLU A 233 6.87 16.50 -1.41
CA GLU A 233 5.64 16.95 -0.76
C GLU A 233 5.38 18.43 -1.15
N ILE A 234 4.17 18.77 -1.58
CA ILE A 234 3.78 20.17 -1.83
C ILE A 234 2.74 20.58 -0.77
N PRO A 235 3.13 21.34 0.26
CA PRO A 235 2.19 21.93 1.19
C PRO A 235 1.42 23.07 0.52
N PHE A 236 0.12 23.13 0.76
CA PHE A 236 -0.74 24.21 0.29
C PHE A 236 -1.90 24.45 1.27
N GLU A 237 -2.35 25.69 1.35
CA GLU A 237 -3.51 26.06 2.15
C GLU A 237 -4.72 26.33 1.25
N ARG A 238 -5.91 25.84 1.63
CA ARG A 238 -7.17 26.18 0.95
C ARG A 238 -8.28 26.37 1.96
N GLU A 239 -8.98 27.51 1.90
CA GLU A 239 -10.09 27.85 2.81
C GLU A 239 -9.70 27.74 4.30
N GLY A 240 -8.49 28.19 4.67
CA GLY A 240 -8.00 28.14 6.05
C GLY A 240 -7.56 26.75 6.53
N LYS A 241 -7.52 25.75 5.64
CA LYS A 241 -7.09 24.37 5.96
C LYS A 241 -5.78 24.05 5.26
N GLN A 242 -4.86 23.44 6.00
CA GLN A 242 -3.57 22.98 5.50
C GLN A 242 -3.70 21.59 4.85
N TYR A 243 -3.06 21.43 3.70
CA TYR A 243 -3.00 20.18 2.95
C TYR A 243 -1.57 19.93 2.49
N THR A 244 -1.24 18.67 2.26
CA THR A 244 0.05 18.27 1.68
C THR A 244 -0.19 17.30 0.53
N LEU A 245 0.22 17.66 -0.68
CA LEU A 245 0.18 16.76 -1.83
C LEU A 245 1.42 15.85 -1.83
N ILE A 246 1.20 14.54 -1.80
CA ILE A 246 2.25 13.52 -1.88
C ILE A 246 2.48 13.15 -3.35
N ASP A 247 3.76 12.98 -3.70
CA ASP A 247 4.26 12.47 -4.99
C ASP A 247 3.94 13.34 -6.21
N THR A 248 4.42 14.58 -6.15
CA THR A 248 4.37 15.54 -7.25
C THR A 248 5.60 15.46 -8.16
N ALA A 249 6.32 14.32 -8.18
CA ALA A 249 7.59 14.14 -8.89
C ALA A 249 7.53 14.46 -10.41
N GLY A 250 6.33 14.38 -11.01
CA GLY A 250 6.09 14.78 -12.41
C GLY A 250 5.91 16.29 -12.66
N ILE A 251 5.84 17.13 -11.63
CA ILE A 251 5.54 18.57 -11.78
C ILE A 251 6.81 19.42 -11.83
N ARG A 252 7.80 19.14 -10.98
CA ARG A 252 9.07 19.89 -10.98
C ARG A 252 10.01 19.55 -12.14
N ARG A 253 9.79 18.45 -12.87
CA ARG A 253 10.64 18.02 -14.00
C ARG A 253 10.31 18.67 -15.35
N ARG A 254 9.42 19.67 -15.40
CA ARG A 254 9.17 20.46 -16.63
C ARG A 254 10.29 21.45 -16.99
N GLY A 255 11.52 21.17 -16.59
CA GLY A 255 12.74 21.76 -17.16
C GLY A 255 13.29 20.80 -18.20
N LYS A 256 13.14 21.15 -19.48
CA LYS A 256 13.68 20.51 -20.69
C LYS A 256 14.69 19.38 -20.43
N VAL A 257 14.37 18.19 -20.95
CA VAL A 257 15.25 17.03 -21.28
C VAL A 257 14.85 15.71 -20.58
N PHE A 258 14.50 14.71 -21.42
CA PHE A 258 14.13 13.30 -21.19
C PHE A 258 12.69 12.94 -20.76
N GLU A 259 11.76 12.92 -21.73
CA GLU A 259 10.50 12.16 -21.72
C GLU A 259 10.67 10.62 -21.78
N ALA A 260 11.89 10.11 -22.04
CA ALA A 260 12.09 8.68 -22.32
C ALA A 260 12.18 7.76 -21.08
N ILE A 261 12.18 8.29 -19.86
CA ILE A 261 12.26 7.50 -18.61
C ILE A 261 11.24 8.01 -17.56
N GLU A 262 10.04 8.39 -18.02
CA GLU A 262 8.85 8.56 -17.16
C GLU A 262 8.06 7.25 -17.05
N LYS A 263 8.74 6.09 -17.03
CA LYS A 263 8.11 4.86 -16.55
C LYS A 263 7.91 5.01 -15.05
N PHE A 264 6.72 5.48 -14.67
CA PHE A 264 6.20 5.53 -13.31
C PHE A 264 6.69 4.30 -12.52
N SER A 265 7.43 4.54 -11.44
CA SER A 265 7.69 3.50 -10.46
C SER A 265 6.35 3.19 -9.78
N VAL A 266 5.83 1.99 -10.04
CA VAL A 266 4.63 1.46 -9.39
C VAL A 266 4.80 1.57 -7.87
N VAL A 267 6.01 1.28 -7.39
CA VAL A 267 6.38 1.38 -5.98
C VAL A 267 6.14 2.78 -5.41
N LYS A 268 6.55 3.84 -6.11
CA LYS A 268 6.29 5.22 -5.63
C LYS A 268 4.80 5.52 -5.51
N THR A 269 4.01 5.04 -6.45
CA THR A 269 2.54 5.19 -6.38
C THR A 269 1.99 4.49 -5.13
N LEU A 270 2.46 3.28 -4.85
CA LEU A 270 2.03 2.51 -3.67
C LEU A 270 2.51 3.13 -2.36
N GLN A 271 3.73 3.67 -2.31
CA GLN A 271 4.24 4.43 -1.17
C GLN A 271 3.38 5.67 -0.90
N SER A 272 3.02 6.40 -1.95
CA SER A 272 2.17 7.59 -1.85
C SER A 272 0.78 7.29 -1.30
N ILE A 273 0.17 6.20 -1.77
CA ILE A 273 -1.09 5.69 -1.21
C ILE A 273 -0.88 5.32 0.27
N SER A 274 0.21 4.63 0.57
CA SER A 274 0.55 4.20 1.92
C SER A 274 0.80 5.34 2.90
N GLU A 275 1.09 6.56 2.46
CA GLU A 275 1.33 7.72 3.35
C GLU A 275 0.18 8.71 3.38
N ALA A 276 -0.66 8.71 2.36
CA ALA A 276 -1.79 9.61 2.28
C ALA A 276 -2.84 9.30 3.36
N ASN A 277 -3.53 10.34 3.83
CA ASN A 277 -4.76 10.16 4.58
C ASN A 277 -5.93 9.94 3.61
N VAL A 278 -5.95 10.71 2.50
CA VAL A 278 -6.97 10.62 1.46
C VAL A 278 -6.30 10.41 0.10
N VAL A 279 -6.78 9.44 -0.66
CA VAL A 279 -6.36 9.22 -2.03
C VAL A 279 -7.43 9.74 -2.98
N ILE A 280 -7.03 10.53 -3.97
CA ILE A 280 -7.86 10.92 -5.10
C ILE A 280 -7.52 10.00 -6.26
N LEU A 281 -8.41 9.07 -6.59
CA LEU A 281 -8.30 8.22 -7.77
C LEU A 281 -8.83 8.98 -8.98
N MET A 282 -7.92 9.39 -9.86
CA MET A 282 -8.23 10.06 -11.12
C MET A 282 -8.46 9.06 -12.25
N LEU A 283 -9.63 9.14 -12.85
CA LEU A 283 -10.02 8.42 -14.06
C LEU A 283 -10.14 9.40 -15.22
N ASP A 284 -9.91 8.93 -16.44
CA ASP A 284 -10.14 9.69 -17.67
C ASP A 284 -11.50 9.31 -18.23
N ALA A 285 -12.43 10.26 -18.34
CA ALA A 285 -13.77 10.01 -18.83
C ALA A 285 -13.83 9.68 -20.33
N GLN A 286 -12.77 9.99 -21.08
CA GLN A 286 -12.66 9.70 -22.52
C GLN A 286 -12.05 8.32 -22.80
N GLN A 287 -11.68 7.59 -21.76
CA GLN A 287 -11.08 6.27 -21.87
C GLN A 287 -11.86 5.26 -21.04
N ASP A 288 -11.83 4.01 -21.45
CA ASP A 288 -12.39 2.93 -20.65
C ASP A 288 -11.66 2.80 -19.32
N ILE A 289 -12.40 2.43 -18.28
CA ILE A 289 -11.84 1.98 -17.01
C ILE A 289 -11.08 0.69 -17.28
N SER A 290 -9.76 0.76 -17.13
CA SER A 290 -8.85 -0.36 -17.37
C SER A 290 -8.74 -1.26 -16.14
N GLU A 291 -8.23 -2.48 -16.32
CA GLU A 291 -7.87 -3.36 -15.19
C GLU A 291 -6.88 -2.67 -14.23
N GLN A 292 -5.96 -1.87 -14.75
CA GLN A 292 -5.00 -1.12 -13.92
C GLN A 292 -5.70 -0.15 -12.97
N ASP A 293 -6.77 0.52 -13.41
CA ASP A 293 -7.53 1.44 -12.55
C ASP A 293 -8.23 0.68 -11.43
N ALA A 294 -8.83 -0.48 -11.74
CA ALA A 294 -9.47 -1.34 -10.75
C ALA A 294 -8.48 -1.89 -9.72
N HIS A 295 -7.27 -2.25 -10.14
CA HIS A 295 -6.25 -2.75 -9.22
C HIS A 295 -5.66 -1.68 -8.30
N ILE A 296 -5.38 -0.49 -8.83
CA ILE A 296 -5.01 0.65 -7.99
C ILE A 296 -6.10 0.91 -6.95
N ALA A 297 -7.36 0.89 -7.36
CA ALA A 297 -8.49 1.05 -6.44
C ALA A 297 -8.57 -0.07 -5.39
N GLY A 298 -8.32 -1.33 -5.79
CA GLY A 298 -8.21 -2.47 -4.90
C GLY A 298 -7.13 -2.26 -3.84
N PHE A 299 -5.92 -1.85 -4.24
CA PHE A 299 -4.84 -1.56 -3.30
C PHE A 299 -5.18 -0.41 -2.35
N ILE A 300 -5.87 0.64 -2.81
CA ILE A 300 -6.31 1.74 -1.92
C ILE A 300 -7.29 1.22 -0.85
N LEU A 301 -8.27 0.40 -1.26
CA LEU A 301 -9.24 -0.23 -0.37
C LEU A 301 -8.54 -1.13 0.65
N GLU A 302 -7.62 -1.97 0.18
CA GLU A 302 -6.83 -2.86 1.03
C GLU A 302 -5.96 -2.08 1.99
N THR A 303 -5.28 -1.01 1.57
CA THR A 303 -4.50 -0.11 2.44
C THR A 303 -5.39 0.57 3.50
N GLY A 304 -6.69 0.65 3.24
CA GLY A 304 -7.66 1.24 4.15
C GLY A 304 -7.62 2.77 4.12
N ARG A 305 -7.16 3.36 3.01
CA ARG A 305 -7.14 4.81 2.88
C ARG A 305 -8.50 5.35 2.50
N ALA A 306 -8.79 6.56 2.98
CA ALA A 306 -9.96 7.29 2.51
C ALA A 306 -9.81 7.53 0.99
N LEU A 307 -10.92 7.45 0.26
CA LEU A 307 -10.92 7.47 -1.20
C LEU A 307 -12.00 8.42 -1.72
N VAL A 308 -11.59 9.23 -2.69
CA VAL A 308 -12.48 10.03 -3.53
C VAL A 308 -12.14 9.75 -4.99
N VAL A 309 -13.16 9.52 -5.81
CA VAL A 309 -12.98 9.24 -7.24
C VAL A 309 -13.21 10.52 -8.03
N ALA A 310 -12.26 10.88 -8.89
CA ALA A 310 -12.33 12.05 -9.75
C ALA A 310 -12.30 11.62 -11.22
N VAL A 311 -13.44 11.74 -11.89
CA VAL A 311 -13.60 11.44 -13.32
C VAL A 311 -13.33 12.71 -14.10
N ASN A 312 -12.13 12.81 -14.67
CA ASN A 312 -11.62 14.02 -15.32
C ASN A 312 -11.93 14.06 -16.83
N LYS A 313 -11.77 15.23 -17.45
CA LYS A 313 -12.08 15.51 -18.87
C LYS A 313 -13.58 15.37 -19.20
N TRP A 314 -14.43 15.65 -18.23
CA TRP A 314 -15.89 15.51 -18.37
C TRP A 314 -16.53 16.55 -19.31
N ASP A 315 -15.85 17.68 -19.54
CA ASP A 315 -16.39 18.81 -20.29
C ASP A 315 -16.61 18.55 -21.79
N GLY A 316 -15.96 17.53 -22.36
CA GLY A 316 -16.04 17.22 -23.80
C GLY A 316 -16.99 16.09 -24.19
N LEU A 317 -17.71 15.48 -23.24
CA LEU A 317 -18.54 14.29 -23.49
C LEU A 317 -20.00 14.62 -23.82
N GLN A 318 -20.57 13.87 -24.78
CA GLN A 318 -22.00 13.89 -25.11
C GLN A 318 -22.83 13.14 -24.05
N SER A 319 -24.17 13.23 -24.11
CA SER A 319 -25.07 12.56 -23.15
C SER A 319 -24.83 11.05 -23.10
N ASP A 320 -24.74 10.43 -24.27
CA ASP A 320 -24.70 8.97 -24.40
C ASP A 320 -23.36 8.43 -23.86
N ASP A 321 -22.26 9.14 -24.15
CA ASP A 321 -20.94 8.80 -23.61
C ASP A 321 -20.90 8.90 -22.08
N ARG A 322 -21.56 9.92 -21.51
CA ARG A 322 -21.60 10.12 -20.04
C ARG A 322 -22.34 9.00 -19.35
N ASP A 323 -23.43 8.51 -19.95
CA ASP A 323 -24.20 7.41 -19.37
C ASP A 323 -23.46 6.09 -19.49
N GLN A 324 -22.74 5.86 -20.60
CA GLN A 324 -21.84 4.71 -20.74
C GLN A 324 -20.75 4.70 -19.66
N VAL A 325 -20.08 5.84 -19.40
CA VAL A 325 -19.05 5.94 -18.35
C VAL A 325 -19.62 5.62 -16.97
N LYS A 326 -20.83 6.12 -16.63
CA LYS A 326 -21.48 5.79 -15.35
C LYS A 326 -21.77 4.30 -15.23
N MET A 327 -22.31 3.67 -16.27
CA MET A 327 -22.58 2.23 -16.28
C MET A 327 -21.29 1.41 -16.11
N ASP A 328 -20.19 1.82 -16.75
CA ASP A 328 -18.91 1.15 -16.60
C ASP A 328 -18.32 1.32 -15.19
N MET A 329 -18.50 2.48 -14.56
CA MET A 329 -18.13 2.69 -13.16
C MET A 329 -18.93 1.79 -12.23
N ASP A 330 -20.25 1.75 -12.36
CA ASP A 330 -21.12 0.93 -11.52
C ASP A 330 -20.79 -0.55 -11.67
N ARG A 331 -20.43 -1.01 -12.88
CA ARG A 331 -20.07 -2.40 -13.14
C ARG A 331 -18.66 -2.76 -12.64
N LYS A 332 -17.66 -1.91 -12.91
CA LYS A 332 -16.24 -2.24 -12.67
C LYS A 332 -15.75 -1.79 -11.29
N LEU A 333 -16.39 -0.81 -10.67
CA LEU A 333 -15.95 -0.17 -9.42
C LEU A 333 -17.04 -0.22 -8.31
N ASP A 334 -18.01 -1.14 -8.39
CA ASP A 334 -19.07 -1.33 -7.37
C ASP A 334 -18.50 -1.49 -5.94
N PHE A 335 -17.34 -2.15 -5.83
CA PHE A 335 -16.64 -2.34 -4.56
C PHE A 335 -16.17 -1.02 -3.92
N LEU A 336 -16.20 0.09 -4.64
CA LEU A 336 -15.91 1.45 -4.17
C LEU A 336 -17.16 2.26 -3.84
N SER A 337 -18.33 1.63 -3.66
CA SER A 337 -19.60 2.30 -3.32
C SER A 337 -19.57 3.20 -2.08
N PHE A 338 -18.55 3.09 -1.22
CA PHE A 338 -18.33 4.01 -0.10
C PHE A 338 -17.68 5.35 -0.51
N ALA A 339 -17.02 5.41 -1.67
CA ALA A 339 -16.29 6.57 -2.14
C ALA A 339 -17.22 7.54 -2.89
N ASN A 340 -17.00 8.84 -2.70
CA ASN A 340 -17.71 9.86 -3.47
C ASN A 340 -17.06 10.01 -4.85
N THR A 341 -17.88 10.00 -5.90
CA THR A 341 -17.45 10.24 -7.28
C THR A 341 -17.76 11.67 -7.70
N HIS A 342 -16.77 12.35 -8.27
CA HIS A 342 -16.89 13.70 -8.81
C HIS A 342 -16.52 13.71 -10.29
N PHE A 343 -17.36 14.33 -11.11
CA PHE A 343 -17.08 14.59 -12.51
C PHE A 343 -16.47 15.98 -12.65
N ILE A 344 -15.23 16.05 -13.12
CA ILE A 344 -14.43 17.27 -13.10
C ILE A 344 -13.84 17.60 -14.48
N SER A 345 -13.44 18.85 -14.64
CA SER A 345 -12.51 19.28 -15.67
C SER A 345 -11.36 20.00 -14.99
N ALA A 346 -10.25 19.29 -14.78
CA ALA A 346 -9.05 19.85 -14.16
C ALA A 346 -8.54 21.08 -14.93
N LEU A 347 -8.64 21.07 -16.26
CA LEU A 347 -8.22 22.17 -17.12
C LEU A 347 -9.07 23.43 -16.94
N ARG A 348 -10.39 23.28 -16.77
CA ARG A 348 -11.33 24.40 -16.61
C ARG A 348 -11.58 24.79 -15.15
N GLY A 349 -11.10 24.01 -14.19
CA GLY A 349 -11.39 24.18 -12.77
C GLY A 349 -12.78 23.69 -12.33
N THR A 350 -13.60 23.17 -13.24
CA THR A 350 -14.97 22.74 -12.95
C THR A 350 -14.98 21.49 -12.05
N GLY A 351 -15.77 21.52 -10.97
CA GLY A 351 -15.98 20.37 -10.08
C GLY A 351 -14.91 20.19 -8.99
N ILE A 352 -13.87 21.02 -8.95
CA ILE A 352 -12.78 20.93 -7.96
C ILE A 352 -13.25 21.29 -6.54
N GLY A 353 -14.11 22.30 -6.38
CA GLY A 353 -14.67 22.67 -5.07
C GLY A 353 -15.42 21.51 -4.38
N PRO A 354 -16.43 20.90 -5.03
CA PRO A 354 -17.10 19.70 -4.54
C PRO A 354 -16.14 18.53 -4.25
N LEU A 355 -15.15 18.31 -5.12
CA LEU A 355 -14.12 17.29 -4.92
C LEU A 355 -13.38 17.50 -3.58
N MET A 356 -12.90 18.72 -3.33
CA MET A 356 -12.19 19.06 -2.09
C MET A 356 -13.09 19.00 -0.84
N LYS A 357 -14.39 19.30 -0.98
CA LYS A 357 -15.36 19.08 0.12
C LYS A 357 -15.49 17.59 0.45
N SER A 358 -15.54 16.72 -0.54
CA SER A 358 -15.55 15.28 -0.31
C SER A 358 -14.23 14.75 0.24
N VAL A 359 -13.08 15.32 -0.13
CA VAL A 359 -11.78 14.99 0.50
C VAL A 359 -11.83 15.28 2.00
N ASN A 360 -12.33 16.44 2.39
CA ASN A 360 -12.50 16.79 3.80
C ASN A 360 -13.47 15.85 4.52
N GLY A 361 -14.61 15.53 3.89
CA GLY A 361 -15.59 14.61 4.46
C GLY A 361 -15.03 13.20 4.63
N ALA A 362 -14.28 12.71 3.65
CA ALA A 362 -13.62 11.41 3.66
C ALA A 362 -12.55 11.34 4.77
N TYR A 363 -11.73 12.39 4.91
CA TYR A 363 -10.76 12.49 6.00
C TYR A 363 -11.45 12.46 7.37
N ALA A 364 -12.46 13.31 7.57
CA ALA A 364 -13.20 13.38 8.84
C ALA A 364 -13.90 12.06 9.19
N ALA A 365 -14.44 11.35 8.20
CA ALA A 365 -15.02 10.03 8.40
C ALA A 365 -13.95 8.98 8.75
N ALA A 366 -12.78 9.03 8.10
CA ALA A 366 -11.69 8.09 8.35
C ALA A 366 -11.05 8.26 9.73
N THR A 367 -11.01 9.49 10.25
CA THR A 367 -10.45 9.83 11.57
C THR A 367 -11.53 10.06 12.64
N ALA A 368 -12.77 9.62 12.38
CA ALA A 368 -13.86 9.83 13.32
C ALA A 368 -13.63 9.08 14.64
N ASP A 369 -13.89 9.74 15.76
CA ASP A 369 -14.00 9.08 17.06
C ASP A 369 -15.36 8.37 17.15
N LEU A 370 -15.34 7.07 17.45
CA LEU A 370 -16.50 6.20 17.47
C LEU A 370 -16.72 5.67 18.90
N PRO A 371 -17.52 6.36 19.74
CA PRO A 371 -17.69 5.98 21.13
C PRO A 371 -18.26 4.57 21.30
N THR A 372 -17.62 3.77 22.16
CA THR A 372 -18.01 2.38 22.50
C THR A 372 -19.51 2.21 22.81
N PRO A 373 -20.19 3.11 23.57
CA PRO A 373 -21.63 2.96 23.82
C PRO A 373 -22.48 3.08 22.53
N LYS A 374 -22.12 3.99 21.62
CA LYS A 374 -22.81 4.16 20.34
C LYS A 374 -22.56 2.96 19.42
N LEU A 375 -21.31 2.47 19.38
CA LEU A 375 -20.94 1.28 18.61
C LEU A 375 -21.69 0.04 19.09
N THR A 376 -21.75 -0.16 20.40
CA THR A 376 -22.44 -1.32 20.99
C THR A 376 -23.95 -1.25 20.75
N ARG A 377 -24.55 -0.06 20.81
CA ARG A 377 -25.96 0.13 20.46
C ARG A 377 -26.23 -0.17 18.98
N ALA A 378 -25.41 0.37 18.07
CA ALA A 378 -25.55 0.07 16.64
C ALA A 378 -25.38 -1.43 16.34
N LEU A 379 -24.48 -2.12 17.05
CA LEU A 379 -24.34 -3.57 16.96
C LEU A 379 -25.63 -4.29 17.38
N GLN A 380 -26.24 -3.89 18.50
CA GLN A 380 -27.50 -4.49 18.98
C GLN A 380 -28.63 -4.27 17.97
N GLU A 381 -28.77 -3.05 17.44
CA GLU A 381 -29.76 -2.72 16.41
C GLU A 381 -29.56 -3.57 15.13
N ALA A 382 -28.31 -3.87 14.75
CA ALA A 382 -28.01 -4.76 13.63
C ALA A 382 -28.40 -6.22 13.93
N LEU A 383 -28.09 -6.73 15.13
CA LEU A 383 -28.42 -8.09 15.55
C LEU A 383 -29.94 -8.32 15.62
N GLU A 384 -30.69 -7.32 16.07
CA GLU A 384 -32.16 -7.35 16.12
C GLU A 384 -32.77 -7.41 14.72
N LYS A 385 -32.22 -6.63 13.77
CA LYS A 385 -32.67 -6.64 12.38
C LYS A 385 -32.34 -7.96 11.68
N GLN A 386 -31.15 -8.49 11.91
CA GLN A 386 -30.72 -9.73 11.28
C GLN A 386 -29.76 -10.49 12.17
N GLU A 387 -30.19 -11.62 12.72
CA GLU A 387 -29.34 -12.49 13.53
C GLU A 387 -28.28 -13.24 12.68
N PRO A 388 -27.09 -13.54 13.25
CA PRO A 388 -26.12 -14.39 12.59
C PRO A 388 -26.63 -15.83 12.46
N LYS A 389 -26.37 -16.45 11.31
CA LYS A 389 -26.68 -17.86 11.07
C LYS A 389 -25.86 -18.77 12.01
N ARG A 390 -26.41 -19.94 12.34
CA ARG A 390 -25.67 -20.97 13.08
C ARG A 390 -24.67 -21.66 12.15
N LYS A 391 -23.48 -21.99 12.66
CA LYS A 391 -22.50 -22.84 11.99
C LYS A 391 -22.15 -23.99 12.92
N ALA A 392 -22.22 -25.23 12.44
CA ALA A 392 -22.00 -26.44 13.24
C ALA A 392 -22.80 -26.47 14.57
N GLY A 393 -24.07 -26.04 14.52
CA GLY A 393 -24.98 -26.03 15.70
C GLY A 393 -24.78 -24.86 16.66
N VAL A 394 -23.69 -24.09 16.56
CA VAL A 394 -23.38 -22.97 17.45
C VAL A 394 -23.78 -21.64 16.80
N ARG A 395 -24.45 -20.78 17.57
CA ARG A 395 -24.76 -19.40 17.16
C ARG A 395 -23.69 -18.44 17.70
N PRO A 396 -23.02 -17.65 16.85
CA PRO A 396 -22.13 -16.58 17.31
C PRO A 396 -22.88 -15.61 18.23
N LYS A 397 -22.27 -15.24 19.36
CA LYS A 397 -22.84 -14.28 20.31
C LYS A 397 -21.93 -13.06 20.39
N MET A 398 -22.31 -11.98 19.71
CA MET A 398 -21.62 -10.69 19.78
C MET A 398 -22.17 -9.91 20.99
N ARG A 399 -21.27 -9.39 21.85
CA ARG A 399 -21.63 -8.77 23.14
C ARG A 399 -21.50 -7.25 23.11
N TYR A 400 -20.36 -6.75 22.64
CA TYR A 400 -20.08 -5.32 22.57
C TYR A 400 -19.07 -5.02 21.47
N ALA A 401 -19.00 -3.75 21.07
CA ALA A 401 -18.08 -3.26 20.05
C ALA A 401 -17.37 -2.00 20.53
N HIS A 402 -16.09 -1.87 20.23
CA HIS A 402 -15.28 -0.67 20.49
C HIS A 402 -14.42 -0.32 19.29
N GLN A 403 -13.91 0.91 19.24
CA GLN A 403 -12.99 1.35 18.18
C GLN A 403 -11.58 0.78 18.45
N GLY A 404 -11.02 0.07 17.47
CA GLY A 404 -9.67 -0.46 17.51
C GLY A 404 -8.63 0.37 16.75
N GLY A 405 -9.07 1.29 15.89
CA GLY A 405 -8.19 2.09 15.06
C GLY A 405 -8.92 3.18 14.27
N GLN A 406 -8.12 4.10 13.72
CA GLN A 406 -8.56 5.20 12.86
C GLN A 406 -7.71 5.23 11.59
N ASN A 407 -8.30 5.73 10.50
CA ASN A 407 -7.70 5.87 9.17
C ASN A 407 -7.03 4.57 8.64
N PRO A 408 -7.81 3.47 8.46
CA PRO A 408 -9.28 3.41 8.47
C PRO A 408 -9.90 3.20 9.86
N PRO A 409 -11.20 3.52 10.06
CA PRO A 409 -11.92 3.10 11.24
C PRO A 409 -11.95 1.57 11.34
N ILE A 410 -11.48 1.04 12.48
CA ILE A 410 -11.53 -0.38 12.82
C ILE A 410 -12.50 -0.54 13.98
N ILE A 411 -13.53 -1.38 13.81
CA ILE A 411 -14.47 -1.75 14.86
C ILE A 411 -14.15 -3.16 15.32
N VAL A 412 -13.81 -3.30 16.59
CA VAL A 412 -13.51 -4.59 17.22
C VAL A 412 -14.74 -5.07 17.98
N ILE A 413 -15.31 -6.18 17.53
CA ILE A 413 -16.49 -6.82 18.13
C ILE A 413 -16.03 -7.99 19.00
N HIS A 414 -16.45 -7.96 20.26
CA HIS A 414 -16.16 -9.01 21.23
C HIS A 414 -17.36 -9.94 21.43
N GLY A 415 -17.09 -11.22 21.60
CA GLY A 415 -18.16 -12.21 21.72
C GLY A 415 -17.67 -13.64 21.87
N ASN A 416 -18.58 -14.59 21.69
CA ASN A 416 -18.31 -16.02 21.71
C ASN A 416 -18.58 -16.63 20.35
N SER A 417 -17.76 -17.61 19.97
CA SER A 417 -17.92 -18.37 18.72
C SER A 417 -17.98 -17.46 17.49
N LEU A 418 -17.17 -16.40 17.47
CA LEU A 418 -17.15 -15.44 16.38
C LEU A 418 -16.48 -15.99 15.11
N ASP A 419 -15.68 -17.06 15.22
CA ASP A 419 -15.13 -17.78 14.06
C ASP A 419 -16.21 -18.44 13.20
N ALA A 420 -17.44 -18.55 13.73
CA ALA A 420 -18.60 -19.04 13.01
C ALA A 420 -19.34 -17.94 12.23
N VAL A 421 -18.94 -16.67 12.37
CA VAL A 421 -19.50 -15.55 11.58
C VAL A 421 -19.04 -15.67 10.14
N SER A 422 -19.97 -15.55 9.20
CA SER A 422 -19.67 -15.63 7.76
C SER A 422 -19.28 -14.27 7.19
N GLU A 423 -18.45 -14.25 6.14
CA GLU A 423 -18.07 -13.03 5.43
C GLU A 423 -19.27 -12.19 4.91
N PRO A 424 -20.36 -12.78 4.39
CA PRO A 424 -21.56 -12.01 4.05
C PRO A 424 -22.18 -11.28 5.26
N TYR A 425 -22.15 -11.90 6.44
CA TYR A 425 -22.68 -11.28 7.66
C TYR A 425 -21.75 -10.15 8.16
N LYS A 426 -20.43 -10.34 8.02
CA LYS A 426 -19.46 -9.28 8.29
C LYS A 426 -19.68 -8.05 7.39
N ARG A 427 -19.87 -8.25 6.08
CA ARG A 427 -20.21 -7.17 5.13
C ARG A 427 -21.54 -6.46 5.46
N TYR A 428 -22.54 -7.22 5.94
CA TYR A 428 -23.78 -6.65 6.46
C TYR A 428 -23.53 -5.70 7.63
N LEU A 429 -22.74 -6.13 8.63
CA LEU A 429 -22.38 -5.30 9.78
C LEU A 429 -21.58 -4.07 9.33
N GLU A 430 -20.62 -4.23 8.42
CA GLU A 430 -19.82 -3.11 7.88
C GLU A 430 -20.72 -2.06 7.21
N LYS A 431 -21.69 -2.49 6.41
CA LYS A 431 -22.69 -1.57 5.83
C LYS A 431 -23.50 -0.88 6.93
N HIS A 432 -24.02 -1.64 7.89
CA HIS A 432 -24.83 -1.08 8.97
C HIS A 432 -24.07 -0.03 9.79
N PHE A 433 -22.82 -0.29 10.17
CA PHE A 433 -22.00 0.69 10.89
C PHE A 433 -21.67 1.91 10.03
N ARG A 434 -21.34 1.73 8.74
CA ARG A 434 -21.11 2.88 7.85
C ARG A 434 -22.33 3.78 7.76
N ASP A 435 -23.52 3.21 7.63
CA ASP A 435 -24.77 3.96 7.54
C ASP A 435 -25.08 4.69 8.87
N SER A 436 -24.98 3.98 10.00
CA SER A 436 -25.27 4.52 11.34
C SER A 436 -24.35 5.67 11.74
N PHE A 437 -23.08 5.64 11.31
CA PHE A 437 -22.09 6.67 11.61
C PHE A 437 -21.82 7.63 10.44
N LYS A 438 -22.54 7.50 9.32
CA LYS A 438 -22.37 8.31 8.10
C LYS A 438 -20.92 8.34 7.60
N LEU A 439 -20.26 7.19 7.64
CA LEU A 439 -18.87 7.05 7.23
C LEU A 439 -18.79 7.00 5.70
N VAL A 440 -18.70 8.18 5.09
CA VAL A 440 -18.60 8.36 3.63
C VAL A 440 -17.15 8.63 3.23
N GLY A 441 -16.69 8.00 2.15
CA GLY A 441 -15.34 8.19 1.62
C GLY A 441 -14.26 7.40 2.36
N THR A 442 -14.61 6.54 3.32
CA THR A 442 -13.66 5.67 4.02
C THR A 442 -14.12 4.22 4.00
N PRO A 443 -13.20 3.26 3.79
CA PRO A 443 -13.50 1.87 4.10
C PRO A 443 -13.63 1.69 5.62
N LEU A 444 -14.38 0.67 6.04
CA LEU A 444 -14.58 0.29 7.44
C LEU A 444 -14.12 -1.16 7.60
N ARG A 445 -13.34 -1.44 8.65
CA ARG A 445 -12.92 -2.81 8.97
C ARG A 445 -13.58 -3.32 10.24
N ILE A 446 -14.05 -4.55 10.22
CA ILE A 446 -14.48 -5.26 11.42
C ILE A 446 -13.46 -6.32 11.81
N GLU A 447 -13.02 -6.28 13.07
CA GLU A 447 -12.28 -7.35 13.73
C GLU A 447 -13.19 -8.10 14.69
N LEU A 448 -13.13 -9.43 14.64
CA LEU A 448 -13.88 -10.29 15.55
C LEU A 448 -12.92 -10.88 16.57
N ARG A 449 -13.17 -10.64 17.87
CA ARG A 449 -12.35 -11.17 18.96
C ARG A 449 -13.18 -12.06 19.87
N ASN A 450 -12.86 -13.35 19.90
CA ASN A 450 -13.45 -14.24 20.89
C ASN A 450 -13.01 -13.82 22.31
N GLY A 451 -13.93 -13.91 23.26
CA GLY A 451 -13.58 -13.84 24.67
C GLY A 451 -12.64 -14.99 25.04
N LYS A 452 -11.67 -14.73 25.93
CA LYS A 452 -10.87 -15.80 26.53
C LYS A 452 -11.82 -16.80 27.18
N ASN A 453 -11.80 -18.06 26.73
CA ASN A 453 -12.57 -19.13 27.34
C ASN A 453 -11.86 -19.54 28.65
N PRO A 454 -12.41 -19.28 29.84
CA PRO A 454 -11.75 -19.60 31.12
C PRO A 454 -11.55 -21.11 31.34
N PHE A 455 -12.16 -21.96 30.52
CA PHE A 455 -12.16 -23.42 30.65
C PHE A 455 -11.30 -24.13 29.60
N ASP A 456 -10.58 -23.39 28.73
CA ASP A 456 -9.71 -24.01 27.74
C ASP A 456 -8.42 -24.50 28.41
N LYS A 457 -8.45 -25.76 28.90
CA LYS A 457 -7.31 -26.46 29.52
C LYS A 457 -6.22 -26.84 28.48
N ARG A 458 -5.77 -25.89 27.66
CA ARG A 458 -4.71 -26.10 26.67
C ARG A 458 -3.55 -25.11 26.75
N GLU A 459 -3.57 -24.17 27.69
CA GLU A 459 -2.37 -23.41 28.06
C GLU A 459 -1.93 -23.81 29.47
N GLY A 460 -1.09 -24.84 29.53
CA GLY A 460 -0.59 -25.41 30.78
C GLY A 460 -0.05 -26.81 30.59
N LYS A 461 0.96 -26.96 29.74
CA LYS A 461 2.01 -27.98 29.85
C LYS A 461 3.22 -27.57 29.02
#